data_AF-H1LM61-F1
#
_entry.id   AF-H1LM61-F1
#
_cell.length_a   1.000
_cell.length_b   1.000
_cell.length_c   1.000
_cell.angle_alpha   90.00
_cell.angle_beta   90.00
_cell.angle_gamma   90.00
#
_symmetry.space_group_name_H-M   'P 1'
#
loop_
_entity.id
_entity.type
_entity.pdbx_description
1 polymer ?
#
loop_
_entity_poly.entity_id
_entity_poly.type
_entity_poly.pdbx_seq_one_letter_code
_entity_poly.pdbx_strand_id
1 'polypeptide(L)'
;MNLILCCTPLQVLIARKIIELHPNEQFFGVMFGGVWDKKRTLYASKLAEVCSDSMNIDTGKDLKGFDSLKLMRQLKNKITHKGFDKVFLANLNSLWLQTYLSHVSFKELYTFDDGSDNIFPHPNLLREPDTFKYKLIKAFIGDKYNVHKLFKKIKKHYTVYPNYKNIVSNIEPISLWDNKVDCDIDGEVSFFIGQPLLNTKEENISLIKKLKDQISFDYYFPHPAEDYRVDGVNYVESELIFEDYVFKNLSNKKVIIYTFFSSVAFNLLSHPNVEIRFIRTSIPRWQFCYDSFPELGLTIYKEI
;
A
#
# COMPACT_ATOMS: atom_id res chain seq x y z
N MET A 1 20.67 -11.37 11.11
CA MET A 1 19.68 -11.49 10.02
C MET A 1 18.49 -10.60 10.36
N ASN A 2 17.91 -9.94 9.36
CA ASN A 2 16.80 -9.02 9.48
C ASN A 2 15.50 -9.64 8.97
N LEU A 3 14.36 -9.08 9.39
CA LEU A 3 13.02 -9.48 8.94
C LEU A 3 12.37 -8.32 8.19
N ILE A 4 11.83 -8.56 7.00
CA ILE A 4 11.01 -7.57 6.28
C ILE A 4 9.64 -8.16 5.93
N LEU A 5 8.59 -7.45 6.35
CA LEU A 5 7.20 -7.90 6.24
C LEU A 5 6.43 -7.03 5.25
N CYS A 6 5.92 -7.64 4.19
CA CYS A 6 5.15 -6.98 3.13
C CYS A 6 3.73 -7.57 3.03
N CYS A 7 2.75 -6.72 2.73
CA CYS A 7 1.34 -7.05 2.52
C CYS A 7 0.82 -6.57 1.16
N THR A 8 1.55 -5.69 0.48
CA THR A 8 1.16 -5.10 -0.80
C THR A 8 2.34 -5.07 -1.77
N PRO A 9 2.08 -5.04 -3.09
CA PRO A 9 3.11 -4.80 -4.09
C PRO A 9 3.98 -3.55 -3.88
N LEU A 10 3.38 -2.42 -3.47
CA LEU A 10 4.12 -1.18 -3.18
C LEU A 10 5.14 -1.39 -2.05
N GLN A 11 4.70 -2.07 -0.98
CA GLN A 11 5.58 -2.41 0.13
C GLN A 11 6.77 -3.27 -0.30
N VAL A 12 6.60 -4.15 -1.30
CA VAL A 12 7.73 -4.91 -1.86
C VAL A 12 8.73 -4.00 -2.56
N LEU A 13 8.28 -3.00 -3.32
CA LEU A 13 9.18 -2.05 -3.97
C LEU A 13 9.99 -1.24 -2.95
N ILE A 14 9.33 -0.78 -1.89
CA ILE A 14 10.00 -0.09 -0.77
C ILE A 14 10.98 -1.04 -0.07
N ALA A 15 10.57 -2.28 0.20
CA ALA A 15 11.42 -3.29 0.83
C ALA A 15 12.70 -3.57 0.03
N ARG A 16 12.60 -3.67 -1.29
CA ARG A 16 13.77 -3.86 -2.17
C ARG A 16 14.76 -2.70 -2.03
N LYS A 17 14.27 -1.45 -2.01
CA LYS A 17 15.13 -0.28 -1.80
C LYS A 17 15.76 -0.25 -0.41
N ILE A 18 15.02 -0.63 0.63
CA ILE A 18 15.59 -0.78 1.97
C ILE A 18 16.72 -1.82 1.95
N ILE A 19 16.52 -2.98 1.34
CA ILE A 19 17.54 -4.02 1.26
C ILE A 19 18.79 -3.53 0.50
N GLU A 20 18.61 -2.79 -0.61
CA GLU A 20 19.70 -2.16 -1.36
C GLU A 20 20.54 -1.20 -0.50
N LEU A 21 19.93 -0.50 0.46
CA LEU A 21 20.63 0.38 1.42
C LEU A 21 21.42 -0.39 2.50
N HIS A 22 21.22 -1.71 2.59
CA HIS A 22 21.85 -2.59 3.58
C HIS A 22 22.59 -3.77 2.91
N PRO A 23 23.57 -3.51 2.01
CA PRO A 23 24.16 -4.55 1.15
C PRO A 23 24.92 -5.67 1.88
N ASN A 24 25.34 -5.41 3.13
CA ASN A 24 26.06 -6.37 3.97
C ASN A 24 25.16 -7.08 4.99
N GLU A 25 23.85 -6.86 4.93
CA GLU A 25 22.89 -7.45 5.86
C GLU A 25 22.01 -8.49 5.14
N GLN A 26 21.75 -9.62 5.80
CA GLN A 26 20.85 -10.65 5.27
C GLN A 26 19.41 -10.40 5.71
N PHE A 27 18.47 -10.61 4.80
CA PHE A 27 17.03 -10.40 5.02
C PHE A 27 16.22 -11.67 4.82
N PHE A 28 15.32 -11.90 5.77
CA PHE A 28 14.23 -12.85 5.66
C PHE A 28 12.95 -12.12 5.24
N GLY A 29 12.44 -12.44 4.06
CA GLY A 29 11.26 -11.80 3.48
C GLY A 29 9.97 -12.55 3.81
N VAL A 30 8.93 -11.83 4.22
CA VAL A 30 7.59 -12.42 4.40
C VAL A 30 6.57 -11.62 3.62
N MET A 31 5.92 -12.26 2.65
CA MET A 31 4.81 -11.68 1.92
C MET A 31 3.47 -12.25 2.41
N PHE A 32 2.61 -11.39 2.94
CA PHE A 32 1.24 -11.72 3.31
C PHE A 32 0.28 -11.48 2.15
N GLY A 33 -0.76 -12.31 2.05
CA GLY A 33 -1.82 -12.11 1.06
C GLY A 33 -3.11 -12.82 1.42
N GLY A 34 -4.24 -12.11 1.31
CA GLY A 34 -5.58 -12.73 1.40
C GLY A 34 -6.07 -13.29 0.06
N VAL A 35 -5.48 -12.83 -1.05
CA VAL A 35 -5.76 -13.33 -2.41
C VAL A 35 -4.44 -13.41 -3.17
N TRP A 36 -4.15 -14.58 -3.74
CA TRP A 36 -2.94 -14.84 -4.54
C TRP A 36 -3.28 -14.86 -6.02
N ASP A 37 -3.20 -13.69 -6.66
CA ASP A 37 -3.31 -13.52 -8.11
C ASP A 37 -1.91 -13.45 -8.76
N LYS A 38 -1.87 -13.30 -10.09
CA LYS A 38 -0.60 -13.18 -10.82
C LYS A 38 0.21 -11.97 -10.37
N LYS A 39 -0.46 -10.85 -10.11
CA LYS A 39 0.15 -9.61 -9.57
C LYS A 39 0.84 -9.88 -8.24
N ARG A 40 0.14 -10.40 -7.24
CA ARG A 40 0.74 -10.68 -5.93
C ARG A 40 1.86 -11.71 -6.02
N THR A 41 1.69 -12.75 -6.84
CA THR A 41 2.72 -13.76 -7.09
C THR A 41 3.98 -13.13 -7.68
N LEU A 42 3.85 -12.23 -8.65
CA LEU A 42 4.96 -11.48 -9.24
C LEU A 42 5.73 -10.67 -8.19
N TYR A 43 5.04 -9.90 -7.35
CA TYR A 43 5.71 -9.11 -6.31
C TYR A 43 6.29 -9.97 -5.18
N ALA A 44 5.68 -11.12 -4.86
CA ALA A 44 6.28 -12.08 -3.94
C ALA A 44 7.61 -12.64 -4.50
N SER A 45 7.68 -12.94 -5.80
CA SER A 45 8.93 -13.34 -6.47
C SER A 45 9.98 -12.25 -6.38
N LYS A 46 9.62 -10.99 -6.69
CA LYS A 46 10.53 -9.83 -6.59
C LYS A 46 11.09 -9.64 -5.18
N LEU A 47 10.31 -9.95 -4.14
CA LEU A 47 10.81 -9.92 -2.76
C LEU A 47 11.78 -11.07 -2.50
N ALA A 48 11.44 -12.29 -2.93
CA ALA A 48 12.28 -13.47 -2.78
C ALA A 48 13.65 -13.30 -3.45
N GLU A 49 13.70 -12.67 -4.62
CA GLU A 49 14.94 -12.40 -5.39
C GLU A 49 15.99 -11.60 -4.62
N VAL A 50 15.57 -10.74 -3.69
CA VAL A 50 16.47 -9.86 -2.91
C VAL A 50 16.68 -10.33 -1.47
N CYS A 51 15.99 -11.38 -1.03
CA CYS A 51 16.11 -11.90 0.34
C CYS A 51 16.99 -13.16 0.34
N SER A 52 17.67 -13.42 1.47
CA SER A 52 18.44 -14.66 1.64
C SER A 52 17.54 -15.89 1.79
N ASP A 53 16.34 -15.69 2.34
CA ASP A 53 15.27 -16.67 2.39
C ASP A 53 13.93 -15.92 2.47
N SER A 54 12.83 -16.54 2.02
CA SER A 54 11.52 -15.91 2.01
C SER A 54 10.37 -16.89 2.20
N MET A 55 9.25 -16.39 2.72
CA MET A 55 8.02 -17.17 2.82
C MET A 55 6.78 -16.37 2.42
N ASN A 56 5.80 -17.09 1.87
CA ASN A 56 4.49 -16.57 1.54
C ASN A 56 3.46 -17.04 2.57
N ILE A 57 2.68 -16.10 3.11
CA ILE A 57 1.69 -16.37 4.14
C ILE A 57 0.31 -15.99 3.59
N ASP A 58 -0.48 -17.02 3.31
CA ASP A 58 -1.89 -16.86 3.03
C ASP A 58 -2.63 -16.48 4.33
N THR A 59 -3.33 -15.36 4.30
CA THR A 59 -4.17 -14.85 5.38
C THR A 59 -5.66 -15.13 5.16
N GLY A 60 -6.00 -15.75 4.03
CA GLY A 60 -7.36 -16.04 3.56
C GLY A 60 -8.14 -14.78 3.15
N LYS A 61 -9.01 -14.93 2.16
CA LYS A 61 -10.00 -13.89 1.80
C LYS A 61 -11.19 -14.02 2.77
N ASP A 62 -11.63 -12.92 3.36
CA ASP A 62 -12.91 -12.83 4.09
C ASP A 62 -13.10 -13.84 5.25
N LEU A 63 -12.02 -14.28 5.91
CA LEU A 63 -12.13 -15.25 7.00
C LEU A 63 -12.85 -14.64 8.22
N LYS A 64 -14.07 -15.13 8.51
CA LYS A 64 -14.86 -14.75 9.69
C LYS A 64 -14.62 -15.74 10.84
N GLY A 65 -14.37 -15.22 12.04
CA GLY A 65 -14.45 -16.03 13.26
C GLY A 65 -13.36 -17.09 13.39
N PHE A 66 -13.74 -18.35 13.57
CA PHE A 66 -12.84 -19.45 13.94
C PHE A 66 -11.76 -19.79 12.90
N ASP A 67 -12.04 -19.59 11.61
CA ASP A 67 -11.07 -19.90 10.55
C ASP A 67 -9.87 -18.94 10.59
N SER A 68 -10.10 -17.66 10.93
CA SER A 68 -9.03 -16.69 11.15
C SER A 68 -8.13 -17.10 12.34
N LEU A 69 -8.72 -17.64 13.42
CA LEU A 69 -7.98 -18.12 14.60
C LEU A 69 -7.15 -19.36 14.30
N LYS A 70 -7.70 -20.30 13.52
CA LYS A 70 -6.98 -21.50 13.07
C LYS A 70 -5.77 -21.12 12.23
N LEU A 71 -5.93 -20.16 11.31
CA LEU A 71 -4.86 -19.68 10.45
C LEU A 71 -3.80 -18.91 11.24
N MET A 72 -4.19 -18.08 12.21
CA MET A 72 -3.25 -17.41 13.13
C MET A 72 -2.49 -18.41 14.01
N ARG A 73 -3.11 -19.55 14.39
CA ARG A 73 -2.39 -20.64 15.06
C ARG A 73 -1.46 -21.39 14.12
N GLN A 74 -1.85 -21.63 12.87
CA GLN A 74 -1.00 -22.24 11.87
C GLN A 74 0.20 -21.36 11.53
N LEU A 75 0.03 -20.03 11.52
CA LEU A 75 1.09 -19.06 11.33
C LEU A 75 2.23 -19.30 12.32
N LYS A 76 1.93 -19.50 13.60
CA LYS A 76 2.94 -19.83 14.63
C LYS A 76 3.81 -21.03 14.27
N ASN A 77 3.22 -22.05 13.65
CA ASN A 77 3.95 -23.26 13.26
C ASN A 77 4.76 -23.06 11.96
N LYS A 78 4.40 -22.08 11.13
CA LYS A 78 5.12 -21.72 9.90
C LYS A 78 6.33 -20.83 10.16
N ILE A 79 6.41 -20.14 11.30
CA ILE A 79 7.55 -19.28 11.66
C ILE A 79 8.80 -20.14 11.87
N THR A 80 9.70 -20.12 10.89
CA THR A 80 10.96 -20.88 10.87
C THR A 80 12.05 -20.18 11.68
N HIS A 81 12.14 -18.85 11.59
CA HIS A 81 13.13 -18.03 12.28
C HIS A 81 12.54 -17.30 13.49
N LYS A 82 13.19 -17.43 14.65
CA LYS A 82 12.70 -16.89 15.93
C LYS A 82 13.41 -15.63 16.42
N GLY A 83 14.50 -15.22 15.78
CA GLY A 83 15.32 -14.09 16.23
C GLY A 83 15.87 -13.27 15.07
N PHE A 84 15.74 -11.96 15.18
CA PHE A 84 16.18 -10.99 14.18
C PHE A 84 16.92 -9.83 14.84
N ASP A 85 17.84 -9.20 14.10
CA ASP A 85 18.48 -7.97 14.56
C ASP A 85 17.52 -6.80 14.38
N LYS A 86 17.00 -6.63 13.16
CA LYS A 86 16.06 -5.57 12.78
C LYS A 86 14.78 -6.16 12.17
N VAL A 87 13.67 -5.48 12.41
CA VAL A 87 12.38 -5.75 11.77
C VAL A 87 11.94 -4.52 10.99
N PHE A 88 11.45 -4.73 9.77
CA PHE A 88 10.91 -3.71 8.89
C PHE A 88 9.45 -4.05 8.53
N LEU A 89 8.51 -3.13 8.77
CA LEU A 89 7.10 -3.31 8.38
C LEU A 89 6.40 -1.99 8.04
N ALA A 90 5.34 -2.05 7.23
CA ALA A 90 4.53 -0.88 6.91
C ALA A 90 3.38 -0.62 7.90
N ASN A 91 2.46 -1.58 8.02
CA ASN A 91 1.18 -1.35 8.69
C ASN A 91 1.18 -1.82 10.15
N LEU A 92 1.19 -0.87 11.09
CA LEU A 92 1.16 -1.18 12.53
C LEU A 92 -0.19 -1.75 13.01
N ASN A 93 -1.29 -1.50 12.30
CA ASN A 93 -2.64 -1.95 12.65
C ASN A 93 -2.93 -3.39 12.19
N SER A 94 -2.07 -3.98 11.36
CA SER A 94 -2.29 -5.33 10.86
C SER A 94 -2.14 -6.36 11.97
N LEU A 95 -3.25 -7.01 12.33
CA LEU A 95 -3.27 -8.10 13.32
C LEU A 95 -2.36 -9.27 12.91
N TRP A 96 -2.22 -9.54 11.61
CA TRP A 96 -1.31 -10.57 11.09
C TRP A 96 0.15 -10.23 11.38
N LEU A 97 0.55 -8.96 11.15
CA LEU A 97 1.90 -8.49 11.43
C LEU A 97 2.17 -8.49 12.93
N GLN A 98 1.24 -7.98 13.74
CA GLN A 98 1.35 -8.00 15.21
C GLN A 98 1.49 -9.43 15.75
N THR A 99 0.67 -10.36 15.24
CA THR A 99 0.75 -11.80 15.59
C THR A 99 2.11 -12.38 15.23
N TYR A 100 2.62 -12.10 14.04
CA TYR A 100 3.95 -12.57 13.61
C TYR A 100 5.02 -12.04 14.57
N LEU A 101 5.03 -10.73 14.83
CA LEU A 101 6.00 -10.08 15.71
C LEU A 101 5.95 -10.60 17.16
N SER A 102 4.77 -10.97 17.64
CA SER A 102 4.59 -11.53 18.98
C SER A 102 5.24 -12.91 19.17
N HIS A 103 5.53 -13.61 18.06
CA HIS A 103 6.12 -14.94 18.03
C HIS A 103 7.61 -14.96 17.63
N VAL A 104 8.21 -13.79 17.41
CA VAL A 104 9.64 -13.64 17.13
C VAL A 104 10.29 -12.68 18.13
N SER A 105 11.60 -12.68 18.21
CA SER A 105 12.39 -11.71 18.97
C SER A 105 13.14 -10.79 18.00
N PHE A 106 13.24 -9.50 18.36
CA PHE A 106 13.99 -8.52 17.57
C PHE A 106 14.56 -7.41 18.45
N LYS A 107 15.71 -6.85 18.04
CA LYS A 107 16.39 -5.76 18.78
C LYS A 107 15.84 -4.40 18.39
N GLU A 108 15.61 -4.18 17.09
CA GLU A 108 15.24 -2.86 16.55
C GLU A 108 14.02 -2.94 15.63
N LEU A 109 13.17 -1.90 15.69
CA LEU A 109 11.99 -1.77 14.85
C LEU A 109 12.16 -0.59 13.91
N TYR A 110 12.02 -0.87 12.62
CA TYR A 110 11.97 0.09 11.54
C TYR A 110 10.61 -0.03 10.86
N THR A 111 10.10 1.08 10.35
CA THR A 111 8.86 1.09 9.58
C THR A 111 9.08 1.71 8.21
N PHE A 112 8.13 1.50 7.30
CA PHE A 112 8.15 2.14 6.00
C PHE A 112 6.73 2.44 5.51
N ASP A 113 6.58 3.16 4.39
CA ASP A 113 5.27 3.56 3.92
C ASP A 113 4.34 2.37 3.56
N ASP A 114 3.10 2.40 4.05
CA ASP A 114 2.02 1.49 3.60
C ASP A 114 1.34 2.04 2.34
N GLY A 115 1.29 3.37 2.27
CA GLY A 115 0.68 4.20 1.26
C GLY A 115 0.59 5.62 1.81
N SER A 116 -0.35 6.40 1.29
CA SER A 116 -0.50 7.81 1.64
C SER A 116 -0.99 8.06 3.07
N ASP A 117 -1.45 7.03 3.79
CA ASP A 117 -1.91 7.14 5.19
C ASP A 117 -0.86 7.71 6.15
N ASN A 118 0.44 7.61 5.86
CA ASN A 118 1.48 8.21 6.73
C ASN A 118 1.60 9.73 6.60
N ILE A 119 1.08 10.30 5.50
CA ILE A 119 1.04 11.74 5.24
C ILE A 119 -0.37 12.33 5.38
N PHE A 120 -1.40 11.50 5.26
CA PHE A 120 -2.79 11.84 5.59
C PHE A 120 -3.12 11.34 6.99
N PRO A 121 -3.15 12.18 8.03
CA PRO A 121 -3.45 11.76 9.39
C PRO A 121 -4.92 11.33 9.50
N HIS A 122 -5.20 10.08 9.13
CA HIS A 122 -6.52 9.50 9.31
C HIS A 122 -6.81 9.42 10.82
N PRO A 123 -8.01 9.78 11.30
CA PRO A 123 -8.35 9.76 12.73
C PRO A 123 -8.13 8.40 13.42
N ASN A 124 -8.08 7.33 12.63
CA ASN A 124 -7.91 5.95 13.09
C ASN A 124 -6.53 5.34 12.82
N LEU A 125 -5.55 6.10 12.31
CA LEU A 125 -4.24 5.58 11.91
C LEU A 125 -3.49 4.86 13.04
N LEU A 126 -3.69 5.31 14.29
CA LEU A 126 -3.08 4.69 15.48
C LEU A 126 -4.10 4.05 16.43
N ARG A 127 -5.28 3.66 15.92
CA ARG A 127 -6.36 3.09 16.73
C ARG A 127 -6.59 1.62 16.42
N GLU A 128 -6.71 0.82 17.47
CA GLU A 128 -7.16 -0.56 17.36
C GLU A 128 -8.67 -0.67 17.62
N PRO A 129 -9.36 -1.69 17.08
CA PRO A 129 -10.75 -1.96 17.40
C PRO A 129 -10.95 -2.19 18.90
N ASP A 130 -11.76 -1.36 19.56
CA ASP A 130 -12.10 -1.53 20.97
C ASP A 130 -13.32 -2.45 21.16
N THR A 131 -13.23 -3.68 20.67
CA THR A 131 -14.30 -4.68 20.82
C THR A 131 -13.85 -5.82 21.72
N PHE A 132 -14.78 -6.37 22.52
CA PHE A 132 -14.51 -7.55 23.37
C PHE A 132 -13.98 -8.73 22.55
N LYS A 133 -14.54 -8.94 21.36
CA LYS A 133 -14.09 -9.97 20.41
C LYS A 133 -12.62 -9.78 20.01
N TYR A 134 -12.21 -8.55 19.68
CA TYR A 134 -10.82 -8.25 19.33
C TYR A 134 -9.86 -8.53 20.49
N LYS A 135 -10.23 -8.11 21.71
CA LYS A 135 -9.45 -8.37 22.93
C LYS A 135 -9.29 -9.88 23.20
N LEU A 136 -10.36 -10.65 23.06
CA LEU A 136 -10.32 -12.12 23.20
C LEU A 136 -9.40 -12.78 22.17
N ILE A 137 -9.50 -12.37 20.90
CA ILE A 137 -8.65 -12.90 19.82
C ILE A 137 -7.17 -12.66 20.15
N LYS A 138 -6.80 -11.42 20.53
CA LYS A 138 -5.43 -11.08 20.93
C LYS A 138 -4.93 -11.89 22.10
N ALA A 139 -5.76 -12.06 23.14
CA ALA A 139 -5.40 -12.86 24.30
C ALA A 139 -5.16 -14.34 23.93
N PHE A 140 -6.02 -14.93 23.09
CA PHE A 140 -5.91 -16.33 22.68
C PHE A 140 -4.65 -16.59 21.83
N ILE A 141 -4.28 -15.65 20.97
CA ILE A 141 -3.09 -15.76 20.11
C ILE A 141 -1.80 -15.47 20.90
N GLY A 142 -1.92 -14.89 22.09
CA GLY A 142 -0.76 -14.45 22.87
C GLY A 142 -0.08 -13.25 22.24
N ASP A 143 -0.86 -12.34 21.66
CA ASP A 143 -0.35 -11.13 21.03
C ASP A 143 0.24 -10.17 22.07
N LYS A 144 1.55 -9.96 21.99
CA LYS A 144 2.34 -9.11 22.88
C LYS A 144 2.28 -7.64 22.47
N TYR A 145 2.02 -7.39 21.19
CA TYR A 145 2.11 -6.08 20.59
C TYR A 145 0.73 -5.47 20.34
N ASN A 146 0.71 -4.14 20.38
CA ASN A 146 -0.38 -3.32 19.89
C ASN A 146 0.23 -2.13 19.18
N VAL A 147 -0.60 -1.39 18.44
CA VAL A 147 -0.15 -0.23 17.64
C VAL A 147 0.68 0.74 18.46
N HIS A 148 0.23 1.11 19.66
CA HIS A 148 0.93 2.05 20.53
C HIS A 148 2.30 1.54 21.02
N LYS A 149 2.38 0.25 21.38
CA LYS A 149 3.64 -0.40 21.80
C LYS A 149 4.64 -0.47 20.65
N LEU A 150 4.18 -0.77 19.44
CA LEU A 150 5.02 -0.79 18.24
C LEU A 150 5.46 0.62 17.87
N PHE A 151 4.54 1.58 17.86
CA PHE A 151 4.84 2.98 17.53
C PHE A 151 5.94 3.56 18.42
N LYS A 152 5.89 3.33 19.73
CA LYS A 152 6.93 3.75 20.68
C LYS A 152 8.29 3.07 20.48
N LYS A 153 8.34 1.95 19.77
CA LYS A 153 9.57 1.19 19.47
C LYS A 153 10.21 1.58 18.14
N ILE A 154 9.52 2.36 17.30
CA ILE A 154 10.03 2.77 16.00
C ILE A 154 11.31 3.56 16.20
N LYS A 155 12.39 3.03 15.65
CA LYS A 155 13.70 3.67 15.65
C LYS A 155 13.81 4.67 14.50
N LYS A 156 13.26 4.32 13.34
CA LYS A 156 13.30 5.11 12.10
C LYS A 156 12.20 4.64 11.14
N HIS A 157 11.72 5.55 10.30
CA HIS A 157 10.71 5.30 9.28
C HIS A 157 11.25 5.62 7.88
N TYR A 158 11.19 4.69 6.95
CA TYR A 158 11.56 4.95 5.56
C TYR A 158 10.36 5.47 4.78
N THR A 159 10.50 6.61 4.10
CA THR A 159 9.38 7.23 3.40
C THR A 159 9.68 7.52 1.94
N VAL A 160 8.68 7.31 1.09
CA VAL A 160 8.67 7.70 -0.32
C VAL A 160 8.08 9.11 -0.52
N TYR A 161 7.70 9.78 0.57
CA TYR A 161 7.06 11.08 0.60
C TYR A 161 7.89 12.12 1.38
N PRO A 162 9.16 12.38 1.00
CA PRO A 162 10.09 13.16 1.83
C PRO A 162 9.69 14.63 2.04
N ASN A 163 8.85 15.17 1.15
CA ASN A 163 8.42 16.56 1.19
C ASN A 163 7.16 16.78 2.05
N TYR A 164 6.60 15.72 2.64
CA TYR A 164 5.37 15.77 3.42
C TYR A 164 5.64 15.44 4.87
N LYS A 165 4.84 16.06 5.76
CA LYS A 165 4.92 15.78 7.19
C LYS A 165 4.43 14.35 7.44
N ASN A 166 5.32 13.52 8.00
CA ASN A 166 5.02 12.14 8.36
C ASN A 166 4.60 12.04 9.85
N ILE A 167 3.81 11.03 10.19
CA ILE A 167 3.44 10.74 11.59
C ILE A 167 4.64 10.33 12.45
N VAL A 168 5.68 9.74 11.84
CA VAL A 168 6.96 9.46 12.50
C VAL A 168 7.94 10.60 12.21
N SER A 169 8.62 11.12 13.24
CA SER A 169 9.54 12.25 13.08
C SER A 169 10.92 11.86 12.51
N ASN A 170 11.46 10.69 12.90
CA ASN A 170 12.75 10.22 12.40
C ASN A 170 12.58 9.48 11.07
N ILE A 171 12.58 10.24 9.98
CA ILE A 171 12.37 9.71 8.62
C ILE A 171 13.69 9.53 7.84
N GLU A 172 13.71 8.56 6.94
CA GLU A 172 14.74 8.35 5.92
C GLU A 172 14.09 8.29 4.53
N PRO A 173 14.35 9.28 3.65
CA PRO A 173 13.84 9.28 2.28
C PRO A 173 14.30 8.08 1.45
N ILE A 174 13.40 7.51 0.67
CA ILE A 174 13.67 6.50 -0.36
C ILE A 174 13.06 6.94 -1.69
N SER A 175 13.85 6.88 -2.76
CA SER A 175 13.32 6.97 -4.13
C SER A 175 13.09 5.57 -4.69
N LEU A 176 11.84 5.25 -5.05
CA LEU A 176 11.50 3.97 -5.66
C LEU A 176 11.93 3.90 -7.13
N TRP A 177 11.88 5.04 -7.81
CA TRP A 177 12.15 5.15 -9.24
C TRP A 177 13.13 6.30 -9.52
N ASP A 178 13.81 6.24 -10.66
CA ASP A 178 14.60 7.36 -11.18
C ASP A 178 13.67 8.20 -12.05
N ASN A 179 13.43 9.45 -11.66
CA ASN A 179 12.51 10.37 -12.33
C ASN A 179 13.14 11.08 -13.54
N LYS A 180 14.25 10.55 -14.08
CA LYS A 180 14.89 11.10 -15.27
C LYS A 180 14.12 10.74 -16.53
N VAL A 181 13.99 11.73 -17.40
CA VAL A 181 13.40 11.59 -18.73
C VAL A 181 14.50 11.84 -19.73
N ASP A 182 15.08 10.76 -20.24
CA ASP A 182 16.17 10.82 -21.21
C ASP A 182 15.64 10.69 -22.67
N CYS A 183 14.33 10.82 -22.87
CA CYS A 183 13.69 10.63 -24.17
C CYS A 183 12.66 11.71 -24.48
N ASP A 184 12.50 12.01 -25.77
CA ASP A 184 11.47 12.93 -26.25
C ASP A 184 10.07 12.37 -25.96
N ILE A 185 9.16 13.26 -25.56
CA ILE A 185 7.78 12.91 -25.28
C ILE A 185 7.02 12.70 -26.58
N ASP A 186 6.50 11.48 -26.76
CA ASP A 186 5.66 11.08 -27.88
C ASP A 186 4.21 10.89 -27.44
N GLY A 187 3.45 11.98 -27.56
CA GLY A 187 2.01 12.01 -27.31
C GLY A 187 1.62 11.98 -25.83
N GLU A 188 0.31 11.88 -25.63
CA GLU A 188 -0.33 11.90 -24.32
C GLU A 188 -1.23 10.66 -24.19
N VAL A 189 -1.35 10.15 -22.98
CA VAL A 189 -2.32 9.11 -22.62
C VAL A 189 -2.89 9.39 -21.24
N SER A 190 -4.18 9.14 -21.10
CA SER A 190 -4.93 9.45 -19.88
C SER A 190 -5.53 8.20 -19.23
N PHE A 191 -5.43 8.15 -17.90
CA PHE A 191 -5.93 7.05 -17.09
C PHE A 191 -6.87 7.55 -16.00
N PHE A 192 -7.94 6.82 -15.75
CA PHE A 192 -8.67 6.92 -14.50
C PHE A 192 -8.25 5.79 -13.56
N ILE A 193 -7.82 6.13 -12.35
CA ILE A 193 -7.44 5.15 -11.32
C ILE A 193 -8.68 4.77 -10.53
N GLY A 194 -9.05 3.49 -10.59
CA GLY A 194 -10.15 2.93 -9.84
C GLY A 194 -9.96 3.09 -8.34
N GLN A 195 -11.07 3.30 -7.63
CA GLN A 195 -11.11 3.35 -6.17
C GLN A 195 -12.54 3.04 -5.71
N PRO A 196 -12.77 1.95 -4.96
CA PRO A 196 -14.10 1.63 -4.44
C PRO A 196 -14.43 2.54 -3.25
N LEU A 197 -15.11 3.65 -3.52
CA LEU A 197 -15.47 4.67 -2.51
C LEU A 197 -16.77 4.36 -1.75
N LEU A 198 -17.70 3.65 -2.38
CA LEU A 198 -19.04 3.37 -1.88
C LEU A 198 -19.16 1.92 -1.39
N ASN A 199 -20.20 1.63 -0.61
CA ASN A 199 -20.32 0.34 0.09
C ASN A 199 -20.76 -0.80 -0.83
N THR A 200 -21.48 -0.49 -1.91
CA THR A 200 -21.98 -1.49 -2.86
C THR A 200 -21.29 -1.38 -4.21
N LYS A 201 -21.24 -2.50 -4.95
CA LYS A 201 -20.62 -2.54 -6.28
C LYS A 201 -21.41 -1.68 -7.25
N GLU A 202 -22.74 -1.74 -7.16
CA GLU A 202 -23.69 -1.03 -8.01
C GLU A 202 -23.54 0.48 -7.89
N GLU A 203 -23.39 0.99 -6.65
CA GLU A 203 -23.12 2.41 -6.39
C GLU A 203 -21.78 2.85 -6.99
N ASN A 204 -20.73 2.06 -6.84
CA ASN A 204 -19.42 2.38 -7.42
C ASN A 204 -19.47 2.34 -8.97
N ILE A 205 -20.12 1.35 -9.57
CA ILE A 205 -20.32 1.28 -11.02
C ILE A 205 -21.06 2.52 -11.52
N SER A 206 -22.12 2.95 -10.82
CA SER A 206 -22.88 4.15 -11.16
C SER A 206 -22.02 5.42 -11.09
N LEU A 207 -21.17 5.53 -10.06
CA LEU A 207 -20.22 6.64 -9.92
C LEU A 207 -19.24 6.70 -11.10
N ILE A 208 -18.66 5.57 -11.50
CA ILE A 208 -17.71 5.52 -12.64
C ILE A 208 -18.43 5.82 -13.97
N LYS A 209 -19.67 5.39 -14.16
CA LYS A 209 -20.47 5.73 -15.36
C LYS A 209 -20.71 7.25 -15.43
N LYS A 210 -21.15 7.88 -14.34
CA LYS A 210 -21.33 9.34 -14.25
C LYS A 210 -20.03 10.09 -14.55
N LEU A 211 -18.91 9.58 -14.05
CA LEU A 211 -17.58 10.13 -14.28
C LEU A 211 -17.18 10.11 -15.76
N LYS A 212 -17.40 8.98 -16.43
CA LYS A 212 -17.10 8.82 -17.85
C LYS A 212 -17.82 9.85 -18.73
N ASP A 213 -19.06 10.19 -18.39
CA ASP A 213 -19.84 11.20 -19.12
C ASP A 213 -19.30 12.63 -18.93
N GLN A 214 -18.52 12.85 -17.87
CA GLN A 214 -18.03 14.17 -17.47
C GLN A 214 -16.53 14.39 -17.72
N ILE A 215 -15.76 13.32 -17.85
CA ILE A 215 -14.31 13.33 -17.97
C ILE A 215 -13.92 12.31 -19.03
N SER A 216 -13.29 12.79 -20.09
CA SER A 216 -12.71 11.93 -21.12
C SER A 216 -11.35 11.42 -20.64
N PHE A 217 -11.21 10.10 -20.55
CA PHE A 217 -9.96 9.40 -20.30
C PHE A 217 -9.85 8.17 -21.21
N ASP A 218 -8.64 7.82 -21.61
CA ASP A 218 -8.40 6.74 -22.58
C ASP A 218 -8.60 5.36 -21.96
N TYR A 219 -8.10 5.19 -20.73
CA TYR A 219 -8.06 3.90 -20.04
C TYR A 219 -8.49 3.99 -18.57
N TYR A 220 -9.01 2.88 -18.06
CA TYR A 220 -9.34 2.67 -16.65
C TYR A 220 -8.37 1.65 -16.06
N PHE A 221 -7.69 2.02 -14.98
CA PHE A 221 -6.82 1.12 -14.24
C PHE A 221 -7.51 0.71 -12.93
N PRO A 222 -8.03 -0.54 -12.82
CA PRO A 222 -8.88 -0.93 -11.70
C PRO A 222 -8.10 -1.03 -10.39
N HIS A 223 -8.79 -0.72 -9.28
CA HIS A 223 -8.23 -0.97 -7.95
C HIS A 223 -8.17 -2.48 -7.68
N PRO A 224 -7.15 -3.02 -6.98
CA PRO A 224 -7.08 -4.45 -6.66
C PRO A 224 -8.27 -5.00 -5.84
N ALA A 225 -9.01 -4.13 -5.16
CA ALA A 225 -10.20 -4.48 -4.38
C ALA A 225 -11.51 -4.39 -5.19
N GLU A 226 -11.45 -3.99 -6.46
CA GLU A 226 -12.61 -4.00 -7.35
C GLU A 226 -12.76 -5.39 -7.97
N ASP A 227 -13.88 -6.03 -7.67
CA ASP A 227 -14.27 -7.32 -8.22
C ASP A 227 -15.48 -7.18 -9.17
N TYR A 228 -15.60 -6.02 -9.79
CA TYR A 228 -16.64 -5.66 -10.75
C TYR A 228 -16.03 -4.98 -11.99
N ARG A 229 -16.82 -4.89 -13.06
CA ARG A 229 -16.47 -4.19 -14.30
C ARG A 229 -17.55 -3.16 -14.64
N VAL A 230 -17.15 -2.12 -15.35
CA VAL A 230 -18.00 -1.02 -15.80
C VAL A 230 -18.01 -1.04 -17.32
N ASP A 231 -19.21 -1.09 -17.91
CA ASP A 231 -19.33 -1.12 -19.36
C ASP A 231 -18.86 0.19 -20.01
N GLY A 232 -18.17 0.05 -21.15
CA GLY A 232 -17.77 1.17 -21.98
C GLY A 232 -16.53 1.92 -21.50
N VAL A 233 -15.77 1.43 -20.52
CA VAL A 233 -14.41 1.93 -20.25
C VAL A 233 -13.37 0.94 -20.77
N ASN A 234 -12.23 1.43 -21.23
CA ASN A 234 -11.15 0.59 -21.73
C ASN A 234 -10.25 0.18 -20.56
N TYR A 235 -10.26 -1.09 -20.17
CA TYR A 235 -9.45 -1.55 -19.03
C TYR A 235 -8.00 -1.78 -19.40
N VAL A 236 -7.09 -1.44 -18.48
CA VAL A 236 -5.70 -1.92 -18.51
C VAL A 236 -5.62 -3.27 -17.81
N GLU A 237 -5.34 -4.32 -18.56
CA GLU A 237 -4.97 -5.62 -18.01
C GLU A 237 -3.46 -5.65 -17.74
N SER A 238 -3.07 -5.63 -16.47
CA SER A 238 -1.66 -5.62 -16.08
C SER A 238 -1.43 -6.35 -14.76
N GLU A 239 -0.38 -7.16 -14.74
CA GLU A 239 0.17 -7.79 -13.53
C GLU A 239 1.00 -6.82 -12.69
N LEU A 240 1.31 -5.63 -13.21
CA LEU A 240 2.03 -4.58 -12.48
C LEU A 240 1.07 -3.71 -11.67
N ILE A 241 1.60 -3.06 -10.64
CA ILE A 241 0.93 -1.85 -10.11
C ILE A 241 1.03 -0.72 -11.12
N PHE A 242 0.21 0.31 -10.94
CA PHE A 242 0.12 1.40 -11.91
C PHE A 242 1.47 2.12 -12.05
N GLU A 243 2.18 2.34 -10.96
CA GLU A 243 3.47 3.01 -10.94
C GLU A 243 4.50 2.25 -11.78
N ASP A 244 4.73 0.96 -11.50
CA ASP A 244 5.59 0.11 -12.33
C ASP A 244 5.13 0.06 -13.80
N TYR A 245 3.82 0.12 -14.06
CA TYR A 245 3.28 0.14 -15.42
C TYR A 245 3.66 1.44 -16.16
N VAL A 246 3.57 2.60 -15.49
CA VAL A 246 3.99 3.91 -16.03
C VAL A 246 5.48 3.89 -16.33
N PHE A 247 6.32 3.54 -15.36
CA PHE A 247 7.77 3.54 -15.54
C PHE A 247 8.25 2.55 -16.61
N LYS A 248 7.59 1.39 -16.75
CA LYS A 248 7.99 0.37 -17.71
C LYS A 248 7.50 0.63 -19.13
N ASN A 249 6.28 1.16 -19.29
CA ASN A 249 5.61 1.17 -20.60
C ASN A 249 5.32 2.57 -21.13
N LEU A 250 5.43 3.61 -20.31
CA LEU A 250 5.00 4.97 -20.63
C LEU A 250 6.08 6.03 -20.35
N SER A 251 7.35 5.63 -20.25
CA SER A 251 8.46 6.54 -19.96
C SER A 251 8.58 7.69 -20.99
N ASN A 252 8.20 7.43 -22.24
CA ASN A 252 8.22 8.39 -23.35
C ASN A 252 6.88 9.09 -23.60
N LYS A 253 5.88 8.96 -22.71
CA LYS A 253 4.57 9.60 -22.90
C LYS A 253 4.27 10.58 -21.78
N LYS A 254 3.51 11.62 -22.10
CA LYS A 254 2.82 12.40 -21.07
C LYS A 254 1.66 11.57 -20.52
N VAL A 255 1.63 11.37 -19.22
CA VAL A 255 0.62 10.54 -18.54
C VAL A 255 -0.28 11.44 -17.71
N ILE A 256 -1.56 11.55 -18.09
CA ILE A 256 -2.58 12.22 -17.28
C ILE A 256 -3.27 11.20 -16.39
N ILE A 257 -3.33 11.47 -15.09
CA ILE A 257 -3.94 10.59 -14.10
C ILE A 257 -5.14 11.31 -13.47
N TYR A 258 -6.33 10.81 -13.73
CA TYR A 258 -7.54 11.15 -13.01
C TYR A 258 -7.74 10.21 -11.83
N THR A 259 -7.99 10.78 -10.66
CA THR A 259 -8.12 10.01 -9.42
C THR A 259 -8.88 10.83 -8.39
N PHE A 260 -9.54 10.16 -7.46
CA PHE A 260 -10.14 10.83 -6.32
C PHE A 260 -9.06 11.30 -5.34
N PHE A 261 -8.40 10.35 -4.70
CA PHE A 261 -7.33 10.57 -3.72
C PHE A 261 -6.45 9.31 -3.55
N SER A 262 -6.33 8.49 -4.60
CA SER A 262 -5.52 7.27 -4.59
C SER A 262 -4.05 7.56 -4.25
N SER A 263 -3.41 6.65 -3.49
CA SER A 263 -1.99 6.73 -3.16
C SER A 263 -1.07 6.77 -4.39
N VAL A 264 -1.52 6.20 -5.52
CA VAL A 264 -0.84 6.26 -6.82
C VAL A 264 -0.48 7.69 -7.22
N ALA A 265 -1.38 8.64 -6.93
CA ALA A 265 -1.16 10.05 -7.22
C ALA A 265 0.11 10.58 -6.55
N PHE A 266 0.30 10.23 -5.28
CA PHE A 266 1.40 10.70 -4.44
C PHE A 266 2.71 10.03 -4.82
N ASN A 267 2.65 8.74 -5.19
CA ASN A 267 3.81 7.99 -5.65
C ASN A 267 4.38 8.55 -6.96
N LEU A 268 3.54 9.13 -7.81
CA LEU A 268 3.92 9.66 -9.12
C LEU A 268 3.93 11.19 -9.18
N LEU A 269 3.62 11.89 -8.09
CA LEU A 269 3.44 13.35 -8.10
C LEU A 269 4.70 14.11 -8.52
N SER A 270 5.87 13.56 -8.22
CA SER A 270 7.17 14.13 -8.58
C SER A 270 7.69 13.71 -9.96
N HIS A 271 6.95 12.85 -10.67
CA HIS A 271 7.39 12.36 -11.97
C HIS A 271 7.13 13.43 -13.04
N PRO A 272 8.15 13.88 -13.79
CA PRO A 272 8.04 15.04 -14.69
C PRO A 272 7.04 14.86 -15.84
N ASN A 273 6.82 13.63 -16.30
CA ASN A 273 5.87 13.34 -17.38
C ASN A 273 4.45 13.03 -16.88
N VAL A 274 4.21 13.10 -15.58
CA VAL A 274 2.92 12.75 -14.99
C VAL A 274 2.19 14.02 -14.56
N GLU A 275 0.96 14.17 -15.03
CA GLU A 275 0.03 15.20 -14.60
C GLU A 275 -1.08 14.56 -13.78
N ILE A 276 -1.23 14.96 -12.51
CA ILE A 276 -2.30 14.46 -11.64
C ILE A 276 -3.49 15.43 -11.65
N ARG A 277 -4.69 14.90 -11.89
CA ARG A 277 -5.96 15.63 -11.86
C ARG A 277 -6.89 15.01 -10.81
N PHE A 278 -6.94 15.65 -9.64
CA PHE A 278 -7.78 15.18 -8.55
C PHE A 278 -9.25 15.53 -8.74
N ILE A 279 -10.13 14.57 -8.47
CA ILE A 279 -11.58 14.71 -8.59
C ILE A 279 -12.21 14.65 -7.20
N ARG A 280 -12.92 15.71 -6.82
CA ARG A 280 -13.65 15.77 -5.56
C ARG A 280 -15.03 15.16 -5.72
N THR A 281 -15.37 14.20 -4.87
CA THR A 281 -16.75 13.69 -4.74
C THR A 281 -17.45 14.34 -3.57
N SER A 282 -18.77 14.48 -3.62
CA SER A 282 -19.62 14.89 -2.48
C SER A 282 -19.81 13.84 -1.36
N ILE A 283 -19.13 12.68 -1.41
CA ILE A 283 -19.29 11.59 -0.43
C ILE A 283 -18.78 12.02 0.95
N PRO A 284 -19.63 12.10 2.00
CA PRO A 284 -19.24 12.66 3.30
C PRO A 284 -18.08 11.92 3.98
N ARG A 285 -18.05 10.59 3.86
CA ARG A 285 -17.04 9.73 4.49
C ARG A 285 -15.61 10.11 4.12
N TRP A 286 -15.40 10.70 2.94
CA TRP A 286 -14.09 10.95 2.36
C TRP A 286 -13.72 12.44 2.30
N GLN A 287 -14.56 13.35 2.82
CA GLN A 287 -14.27 14.79 2.75
C GLN A 287 -12.95 15.18 3.41
N PHE A 288 -12.62 14.54 4.53
CA PHE A 288 -11.38 14.80 5.25
C PHE A 288 -10.12 14.60 4.39
N CYS A 289 -10.16 13.73 3.36
CA CYS A 289 -9.05 13.58 2.42
C CYS A 289 -8.86 14.86 1.62
N TYR A 290 -9.93 15.39 1.01
CA TYR A 290 -9.88 16.62 0.21
C TYR A 290 -9.59 17.85 1.06
N ASP A 291 -10.08 17.90 2.29
CA ASP A 291 -9.87 19.05 3.19
C ASP A 291 -8.39 19.23 3.57
N SER A 292 -7.58 18.17 3.46
CA SER A 292 -6.12 18.23 3.67
C SER A 292 -5.32 18.61 2.42
N PHE A 293 -5.94 18.67 1.24
CA PHE A 293 -5.23 18.97 -0.01
C PHE A 293 -4.53 20.34 -0.03
N PRO A 294 -5.15 21.44 0.47
CA PRO A 294 -4.49 22.74 0.51
C PRO A 294 -3.19 22.73 1.30
N GLU A 295 -3.15 22.02 2.43
CA GLU A 295 -1.93 21.88 3.26
C GLU A 295 -0.83 21.10 2.54
N LEU A 296 -1.20 20.23 1.60
CA LEU A 296 -0.29 19.44 0.77
C LEU A 296 0.04 20.14 -0.57
N GLY A 297 -0.46 21.36 -0.79
CA GLY A 297 -0.28 22.10 -2.04
C GLY A 297 -0.99 21.49 -3.25
N LEU A 298 -2.04 20.69 -3.02
CA LEU A 298 -2.79 20.00 -4.07
C LEU A 298 -4.05 20.78 -4.46
N THR A 299 -4.41 20.71 -5.74
CA THR A 299 -5.58 21.39 -6.30
C THR A 299 -6.61 20.38 -6.83
N ILE A 300 -7.88 20.73 -6.69
CA ILE A 300 -8.98 19.97 -7.26
C ILE A 300 -9.17 20.38 -8.71
N TYR A 301 -9.15 19.39 -9.61
CA TYR A 301 -9.41 19.59 -11.03
C TYR A 301 -10.92 19.73 -11.32
N LYS A 302 -11.75 18.89 -10.69
CA LYS A 302 -13.20 18.87 -10.91
C LYS A 302 -13.95 18.33 -9.69
N GLU A 303 -15.16 18.83 -9.46
CA GLU A 303 -16.09 18.31 -8.45
C GLU A 303 -17.27 17.57 -9.11
N ILE A 304 -17.73 16.47 -8.48
CA ILE A 304 -18.81 15.60 -8.99
C ILE A 304 -19.81 15.12 -7.94
#